data_AF-A0A350XZL0-F1
#
_entry.id   AF-A0A350XZL0-F1
#
_cell.length_a   1.000
_cell.length_b   1.000
_cell.length_c   1.000
_cell.angle_alpha   90.00
_cell.angle_beta   90.00
_cell.angle_gamma   90.00
#
_symmetry.space_group_name_H-M   'P 1'
#
loop_
_entity.id
_entity.type
_entity.pdbx_description
1 polymer ?
#
loop_
_entity_poly.entity_id
_entity_poly.type
_entity_poly.pdbx_seq_one_letter_code
_entity_poly.pdbx_strand_id
1 'polypeptide(L)'
;MTAHAMQGDREQCLRVGMNDYISKPIRPEAIVQALNTYFQVHHQATSPTFGMKQELSPIEAVLDSIEVPPIDAQVLEALREIAGDDFEGLLAEVIDSYLEDSPPRVEAIGEAIAHEDAKALQQSAHALKSSSLTIGATSLSRLCAALEAMGRNGTTDGAATLLSQLEMEYERVKVALEREHPRREG
;
A
#
# COMPACT_ATOMS: atom_id res chain seq x y z
N MET A 1 3.04 -33.92 -37.94
CA MET A 1 3.92 -33.01 -38.72
C MET A 1 3.15 -31.68 -38.85
N THR A 2 3.62 -30.51 -38.39
CA THR A 2 4.88 -29.77 -38.65
C THR A 2 5.02 -29.36 -40.12
N ALA A 3 5.32 -28.12 -40.53
CA ALA A 3 5.48 -26.79 -39.88
C ALA A 3 5.26 -25.69 -40.98
N HIS A 4 5.39 -24.36 -40.83
CA HIS A 4 5.93 -23.44 -39.79
C HIS A 4 4.92 -22.28 -39.51
N ALA A 5 5.13 -21.03 -39.05
CA ALA A 5 6.13 -19.94 -39.20
C ALA A 5 6.30 -19.41 -40.65
N MET A 6 6.48 -18.11 -40.94
CA MET A 6 6.96 -16.99 -40.09
C MET A 6 6.64 -15.60 -40.71
N GLN A 7 6.88 -14.51 -39.96
CA GLN A 7 7.12 -13.10 -40.39
C GLN A 7 6.03 -12.31 -41.15
N GLY A 8 5.85 -11.05 -40.73
CA GLY A 8 4.85 -10.11 -41.25
C GLY A 8 4.60 -8.98 -40.24
N ASP A 9 3.37 -8.85 -39.77
CA ASP A 9 2.80 -7.63 -39.17
C ASP A 9 3.38 -7.18 -37.81
N ARG A 10 4.39 -7.86 -37.25
CA ARG A 10 5.06 -7.41 -36.01
C ARG A 10 5.90 -6.13 -36.22
N GLU A 11 6.39 -5.90 -37.44
CA GLU A 11 7.27 -4.75 -37.74
C GLU A 11 6.50 -3.43 -37.92
N GLN A 12 5.19 -3.47 -38.18
CA GLN A 12 4.40 -2.27 -38.45
C GLN A 12 3.94 -1.53 -37.18
N CYS A 13 3.77 -2.23 -36.05
CA CYS A 13 3.36 -1.63 -34.77
C CYS A 13 4.51 -0.91 -34.02
N LEU A 14 5.77 -1.28 -34.24
CA LEU A 14 6.92 -0.77 -33.47
C LEU A 14 7.36 0.67 -33.83
N ARG A 15 6.65 1.37 -34.72
CA ARG A 15 7.11 2.65 -35.32
C ARG A 15 6.49 3.91 -34.71
N VAL A 16 5.61 3.78 -33.70
CA VAL A 16 4.83 4.92 -33.16
C VAL A 16 5.11 5.19 -31.66
N GLY A 17 6.02 4.44 -31.03
CA GLY A 17 6.54 4.79 -29.69
C GLY A 17 5.53 4.67 -28.54
N MET A 18 4.60 3.71 -28.61
CA MET A 18 3.69 3.39 -27.50
C MET A 18 4.20 2.20 -26.69
N ASN A 19 4.13 2.31 -25.35
CA ASN A 19 4.49 1.23 -24.43
C ASN A 19 3.40 0.14 -24.35
N ASP A 20 3.76 -0.98 -23.71
CA ASP A 20 3.13 -2.30 -23.76
C ASP A 20 1.60 -2.41 -23.92
N TYR A 21 1.22 -3.31 -24.83
CA TYR A 21 -0.14 -3.83 -24.99
C TYR A 21 -0.33 -5.11 -24.18
N ILE A 22 -1.16 -5.07 -23.14
CA ILE A 22 -1.55 -6.26 -22.35
C ILE A 22 -2.99 -6.66 -22.72
N SER A 23 -3.17 -7.89 -23.19
CA SER A 23 -4.48 -8.47 -23.51
C SER A 23 -5.08 -9.25 -22.33
N LYS A 24 -6.40 -9.46 -22.37
CA LYS A 24 -7.16 -10.20 -21.34
C LYS A 24 -6.79 -11.70 -21.32
N PRO A 25 -6.89 -12.39 -20.17
CA PRO A 25 -7.34 -11.91 -18.86
C PRO A 25 -6.20 -11.38 -17.98
N ILE A 26 -6.45 -10.27 -17.27
CA ILE A 26 -5.51 -9.75 -16.27
C ILE A 26 -5.52 -10.72 -15.07
N ARG A 27 -4.36 -11.25 -14.72
CA ARG A 27 -4.17 -12.15 -13.57
C ARG A 27 -3.65 -11.31 -12.39
N PRO A 28 -4.20 -11.40 -11.17
CA PRO A 28 -3.82 -10.50 -10.06
C PRO A 28 -2.32 -10.49 -9.74
N GLU A 29 -1.65 -11.62 -9.95
CA GLU A 29 -0.22 -11.79 -9.70
C GLU A 29 0.62 -10.87 -10.62
N ALA A 30 0.14 -10.59 -11.84
CA ALA A 30 0.83 -9.71 -12.79
C ALA A 30 0.75 -8.23 -12.37
N ILE A 31 -0.33 -7.80 -11.70
CA ILE A 31 -0.45 -6.44 -11.14
C ILE A 31 0.56 -6.28 -10.01
N VAL A 32 0.61 -7.23 -9.08
CA VAL A 32 1.58 -7.23 -7.97
C VAL A 32 3.01 -7.27 -8.49
N GLN A 33 3.29 -8.00 -9.58
CA GLN A 33 4.63 -8.06 -10.17
C GLN A 33 4.99 -6.74 -10.88
N ALA A 34 4.08 -6.13 -11.63
CA ALA A 34 4.30 -4.83 -12.28
C ALA A 34 4.56 -3.70 -11.27
N LEU A 35 3.76 -3.64 -10.18
CA LEU A 35 3.98 -2.69 -9.08
C LEU A 35 5.35 -2.87 -8.43
N ASN A 36 5.73 -4.11 -8.09
CA ASN A 36 7.05 -4.40 -7.52
C ASN A 36 8.20 -4.01 -8.48
N THR A 37 8.05 -4.22 -9.79
CA THR A 37 9.04 -3.76 -10.78
C THR A 37 9.16 -2.24 -10.81
N TYR A 38 8.04 -1.50 -10.76
CA TYR A 38 8.05 -0.03 -10.74
C TYR A 38 8.74 0.51 -9.48
N PHE A 39 8.39 -0.03 -8.30
CA PHE A 39 9.05 0.32 -7.04
C PHE A 39 10.55 -0.02 -7.03
N GLN A 40 10.95 -1.16 -7.61
CA GLN A 40 12.37 -1.51 -7.71
C GLN A 40 13.16 -0.58 -8.64
N VAL A 41 12.61 -0.15 -9.77
CA VAL A 41 13.29 0.80 -10.68
C VAL A 41 13.47 2.16 -10.00
N HIS A 42 12.45 2.66 -9.28
CA HIS A 42 12.54 3.92 -8.53
C HIS A 42 13.36 3.84 -7.23
N HIS A 43 13.96 2.68 -6.91
CA HIS A 43 14.95 2.53 -5.82
C HIS A 43 16.40 2.28 -6.30
N GLN A 44 16.68 2.35 -7.61
CA GLN A 44 18.05 2.18 -8.13
C GLN A 44 18.94 3.44 -8.04
N ALA A 45 18.57 4.42 -7.19
CA ALA A 45 19.41 5.59 -6.88
C ALA A 45 20.39 5.36 -5.71
N THR A 46 20.14 4.36 -4.85
CA THR A 46 20.91 4.13 -3.60
C THR A 46 21.19 2.64 -3.36
N SER A 47 22.22 2.11 -4.03
CA SER A 47 22.75 0.77 -3.72
C SER A 47 23.26 0.70 -2.27
N PRO A 48 22.73 -0.18 -1.40
CA PRO A 48 23.21 -0.34 -0.04
C PRO A 48 24.54 -1.12 -0.05
N THR A 49 25.66 -0.40 -0.09
CA THR A 49 26.95 -0.95 0.36
C THR A 49 26.79 -1.40 1.80
N PHE A 50 27.13 -2.66 2.10
CA PHE A 50 26.99 -3.26 3.43
C PHE A 50 27.95 -2.59 4.43
N GLY A 51 27.50 -1.50 5.06
CA GLY A 51 28.27 -0.67 5.99
C GLY A 51 27.60 -0.59 7.35
N MET A 52 28.30 -1.02 8.40
CA MET A 52 27.80 -0.96 9.77
C MET A 52 27.84 0.45 10.35
N LYS A 53 26.87 0.75 11.24
CA LYS A 53 26.57 2.03 11.93
C LYS A 53 25.85 3.03 11.02
N GLN A 54 24.67 3.52 11.41
CA GLN A 54 24.51 4.31 12.64
C GLN A 54 23.16 4.03 13.34
N GLU A 55 23.14 4.09 14.68
CA GLU A 55 21.89 4.19 15.44
C GLU A 55 21.38 5.63 15.27
N LEU A 56 20.30 5.81 14.50
CA LEU A 56 19.66 7.11 14.33
C LEU A 56 19.05 7.58 15.65
N SER A 57 19.09 8.89 15.91
CA SER A 57 18.50 9.41 17.14
C SER A 57 16.97 9.32 17.09
N PRO A 58 16.29 9.17 18.25
CA PRO A 58 14.81 9.15 18.29
C PRO A 58 14.12 10.40 17.74
N ILE A 59 14.87 11.49 17.50
CA ILE A 59 14.36 12.75 16.96
C ILE A 59 14.40 12.75 15.43
N GLU A 60 15.45 12.20 14.82
CA GLU A 60 15.60 12.13 13.36
C GLU A 60 14.53 11.22 12.74
N ALA A 61 14.26 10.05 13.34
CA ALA A 61 13.20 9.14 12.89
C ALA A 61 11.79 9.77 12.96
N VAL A 62 11.55 10.66 13.93
CA VAL A 62 10.29 11.40 14.03
C VAL A 62 10.19 12.48 12.94
N LEU A 63 11.29 13.17 12.62
CA LEU A 63 11.32 14.16 11.52
C LEU A 63 11.12 13.51 10.15
N ASP A 64 11.78 12.39 9.87
CA ASP A 64 11.66 11.63 8.61
C ASP A 64 10.21 11.14 8.39
N SER A 65 9.51 10.76 9.48
CA SER A 65 8.09 10.40 9.46
C SER A 65 7.12 11.59 9.27
N ILE A 66 7.60 12.84 9.29
CA ILE A 66 6.78 14.02 8.99
C ILE A 66 6.80 14.36 7.49
N GLU A 67 7.89 14.08 6.76
CA GLU A 67 8.03 14.44 5.34
C GLU A 67 7.21 13.55 4.39
N VAL A 68 7.02 12.26 4.72
CA VAL A 68 6.20 11.36 3.90
C VAL A 68 4.70 11.62 4.14
N PRO A 69 3.91 12.01 3.13
CA PRO A 69 2.47 12.25 3.31
C PRO A 69 1.74 10.95 3.72
N PRO A 70 0.73 11.01 4.61
CA PRO A 70 0.01 9.80 5.05
C PRO A 70 -0.77 9.10 3.93
N ILE A 71 -1.14 9.84 2.89
CA ILE A 71 -1.90 9.39 1.72
C ILE A 71 -1.08 9.74 0.47
N ASP A 72 -0.97 8.80 -0.47
CA ASP A 72 -0.42 9.07 -1.81
C ASP A 72 -1.46 9.77 -2.70
N ALA A 73 -1.21 11.03 -3.03
CA ALA A 73 -2.06 11.83 -3.89
C ALA A 73 -2.24 11.24 -5.30
N GLN A 74 -1.31 10.39 -5.78
CA GLN A 74 -1.48 9.70 -7.07
C GLN A 74 -2.63 8.68 -7.04
N VAL A 75 -2.94 8.11 -5.87
CA VAL A 75 -4.09 7.19 -5.70
C VAL A 75 -5.40 7.97 -5.69
N LEU A 76 -5.42 9.17 -5.10
CA LEU A 76 -6.59 10.06 -5.15
C LEU A 76 -6.86 10.57 -6.58
N GLU A 77 -5.83 10.92 -7.34
CA GLU A 77 -6.00 11.34 -8.75
C GLU A 77 -6.41 10.15 -9.64
N ALA A 78 -5.90 8.94 -9.41
CA ALA A 78 -6.38 7.74 -10.10
C ALA A 78 -7.85 7.42 -9.77
N LEU A 79 -8.29 7.65 -8.52
CA LEU A 79 -9.71 7.58 -8.14
C LEU A 79 -10.55 8.64 -8.89
N ARG A 80 -10.02 9.86 -9.08
CA ARG A 80 -10.66 10.92 -9.87
C ARG A 80 -10.79 10.55 -11.35
N GLU A 81 -9.75 10.00 -11.98
CA GLU A 81 -9.81 9.51 -13.36
C GLU A 81 -10.85 8.40 -13.56
N ILE A 82 -11.05 7.54 -12.54
CA ILE A 82 -12.04 6.44 -12.58
C ILE A 82 -13.47 6.94 -12.34
N ALA A 83 -13.66 7.89 -11.42
CA ALA A 83 -14.99 8.37 -11.00
C ALA A 83 -15.57 9.48 -11.89
N GLY A 84 -14.72 10.31 -12.50
CA GLY A 84 -15.14 11.45 -13.30
C GLY A 84 -16.01 12.43 -12.50
N ASP A 85 -17.21 12.72 -13.02
CA ASP A 85 -18.13 13.71 -12.44
C ASP A 85 -18.67 13.35 -11.04
N ASP A 86 -18.57 12.07 -10.62
CA ASP A 86 -19.03 11.58 -9.30
C ASP A 86 -17.87 11.36 -8.30
N PHE A 87 -16.71 11.97 -8.55
CA PHE A 87 -15.52 11.82 -7.70
C PHE A 87 -15.78 12.18 -6.23
N GLU A 88 -16.48 13.28 -5.95
CA GLU A 88 -16.78 13.69 -4.57
C GLU A 88 -17.74 12.71 -3.87
N GLY A 89 -18.67 12.10 -4.60
CA GLY A 89 -19.59 11.07 -4.10
C GLY A 89 -18.84 9.80 -3.72
N LEU A 90 -18.04 9.27 -4.65
CA LEU A 90 -17.25 8.06 -4.44
C LEU A 90 -16.16 8.26 -3.37
N LEU A 91 -15.46 9.40 -3.37
CA LEU A 91 -14.43 9.71 -2.37
C LEU A 91 -15.03 9.77 -0.96
N ALA A 92 -16.21 10.37 -0.80
CA ALA A 92 -16.93 10.35 0.47
C ALA A 92 -17.27 8.92 0.93
N GLU A 93 -17.84 8.09 0.06
CA GLU A 93 -18.20 6.71 0.40
C GLU A 93 -16.97 5.86 0.78
N VAL A 94 -15.86 6.00 0.05
CA VAL A 94 -14.61 5.27 0.34
C VAL A 94 -13.96 5.76 1.65
N ILE A 95 -13.99 7.06 1.95
CA ILE A 95 -13.48 7.62 3.21
C ILE A 95 -14.36 7.20 4.40
N ASP A 96 -15.68 7.40 4.32
CA ASP A 96 -16.63 7.03 5.37
C ASP A 96 -16.50 5.52 5.68
N SER A 97 -16.47 4.67 4.64
CA SER A 97 -16.27 3.23 4.79
C SER A 97 -14.92 2.89 5.42
N TYR A 98 -13.81 3.50 4.98
CA TYR A 98 -12.49 3.23 5.55
C TYR A 98 -12.40 3.63 7.04
N LEU A 99 -13.03 4.74 7.43
CA LEU A 99 -13.01 5.25 8.80
C LEU A 99 -13.94 4.47 9.75
N GLU A 100 -15.03 3.86 9.23
CA GLU A 100 -15.86 2.91 9.99
C GLU A 100 -15.16 1.55 10.17
N ASP A 101 -14.53 1.06 9.10
CA ASP A 101 -14.06 -0.32 9.00
C ASP A 101 -12.64 -0.53 9.59
N SER A 102 -11.82 0.52 9.70
CA SER A 102 -10.43 0.44 10.18
C SER A 102 -10.24 0.37 11.71
N PRO A 103 -10.96 1.12 12.57
CA PRO A 103 -10.79 1.04 14.02
C PRO A 103 -10.86 -0.38 14.61
N PRO A 104 -11.88 -1.21 14.32
CA PRO A 104 -11.94 -2.58 14.86
C PRO A 104 -10.86 -3.49 14.28
N ARG A 105 -10.27 -3.15 13.12
CA ARG A 105 -9.13 -3.89 12.55
C ARG A 105 -7.83 -3.55 13.26
N VAL A 106 -7.62 -2.30 13.68
CA VAL A 106 -6.49 -1.89 14.54
C VAL A 106 -6.61 -2.56 15.92
N GLU A 107 -7.79 -2.52 16.53
CA GLU A 107 -8.07 -3.18 17.81
C GLU A 107 -7.80 -4.70 17.74
N ALA A 108 -8.30 -5.39 16.70
CA ALA A 108 -8.06 -6.82 16.49
C ALA A 108 -6.60 -7.20 16.17
N ILE A 109 -5.75 -6.25 15.76
CA ILE A 109 -4.28 -6.45 15.68
C ILE A 109 -3.69 -6.39 17.09
N GLY A 110 -4.10 -5.41 17.90
CA GLY A 110 -3.70 -5.27 19.30
C GLY A 110 -4.08 -6.48 20.16
N GLU A 111 -5.34 -6.94 20.06
CA GLU A 111 -5.81 -8.14 20.75
C GLU A 111 -5.01 -9.38 20.35
N ALA A 112 -4.73 -9.57 19.06
CA ALA A 112 -3.98 -10.72 18.57
C ALA A 112 -2.53 -10.75 19.10
N ILE A 113 -1.88 -9.58 19.21
CA ILE A 113 -0.56 -9.44 19.82
C ILE A 113 -0.62 -9.75 21.32
N ALA A 114 -1.63 -9.21 22.04
CA ALA A 114 -1.81 -9.41 23.48
C ALA A 114 -2.12 -10.86 23.88
N HIS A 115 -2.70 -11.66 22.98
CA HIS A 115 -3.01 -13.08 23.20
C HIS A 115 -2.03 -14.04 22.52
N GLU A 116 -0.92 -13.54 21.94
CA GLU A 116 0.07 -14.32 21.19
C GLU A 116 -0.51 -15.10 19.97
N ASP A 117 -1.70 -14.74 19.49
CA ASP A 117 -2.34 -15.38 18.32
C ASP A 117 -1.77 -14.82 17.02
N ALA A 118 -0.64 -15.40 16.61
CA ALA A 118 0.00 -15.13 15.33
C ALA A 118 -0.92 -15.32 14.11
N LYS A 119 -1.94 -16.19 14.18
CA LYS A 119 -2.88 -16.40 13.08
C LYS A 119 -3.92 -15.28 13.01
N ALA A 120 -4.48 -14.86 14.14
CA ALA A 120 -5.35 -13.68 14.19
C ALA A 120 -4.58 -12.42 13.74
N LEU A 121 -3.32 -12.27 14.18
CA LEU A 121 -2.43 -11.18 13.76
C LEU A 121 -2.26 -11.17 12.24
N GLN A 122 -1.98 -12.34 11.63
CA GLN A 122 -1.88 -12.45 10.17
C GLN A 122 -3.18 -11.98 9.48
N GLN A 123 -4.35 -12.41 9.98
CA GLN A 123 -5.64 -12.14 9.34
C GLN A 123 -6.06 -10.66 9.47
N SER A 124 -5.98 -10.08 10.67
CA SER A 124 -6.33 -8.68 10.91
C SER A 124 -5.39 -7.73 10.17
N ALA A 125 -4.08 -8.00 10.19
CA ALA A 125 -3.10 -7.19 9.48
C ALA A 125 -3.24 -7.30 7.95
N HIS A 126 -3.51 -8.49 7.40
CA HIS A 126 -3.77 -8.66 5.97
C HIS A 126 -4.98 -7.84 5.49
N ALA A 127 -6.05 -7.78 6.30
CA ALA A 127 -7.25 -7.01 5.98
C ALA A 127 -6.96 -5.50 5.98
N LEU A 128 -6.38 -4.97 7.06
CA LEU A 128 -6.07 -3.54 7.18
C LEU A 128 -5.03 -3.07 6.15
N LYS A 129 -4.03 -3.91 5.83
CA LYS A 129 -3.08 -3.67 4.71
C LYS A 129 -3.81 -3.40 3.40
N SER A 130 -4.84 -4.21 3.12
CA SER A 130 -5.52 -4.21 1.83
C SER A 130 -6.41 -2.98 1.67
N SER A 131 -7.20 -2.60 2.69
CA SER A 131 -7.96 -1.35 2.66
C SER A 131 -7.04 -0.13 2.62
N SER A 132 -5.91 -0.16 3.33
CA SER A 132 -4.94 0.94 3.34
C SER A 132 -4.29 1.19 1.97
N LEU A 133 -4.10 0.15 1.15
CA LEU A 133 -3.63 0.35 -0.24
C LEU A 133 -4.67 1.02 -1.12
N THR A 134 -5.95 0.68 -0.98
CA THR A 134 -7.04 1.27 -1.78
C THR A 134 -7.14 2.78 -1.62
N ILE A 135 -6.81 3.30 -0.44
CA ILE A 135 -6.84 4.74 -0.13
C ILE A 135 -5.45 5.41 -0.13
N GLY A 136 -4.43 4.73 -0.67
CA GLY A 136 -3.08 5.30 -0.81
C GLY A 136 -2.29 5.44 0.50
N ALA A 137 -2.74 4.85 1.61
CA ALA A 137 -2.07 4.82 2.91
C ALA A 137 -0.89 3.82 2.92
N THR A 138 0.08 4.06 2.03
CA THR A 138 1.19 3.16 1.71
C THR A 138 2.09 2.84 2.90
N SER A 139 2.32 3.81 3.80
CA SER A 139 3.14 3.58 5.00
C SER A 139 2.42 2.75 6.06
N LEU A 140 1.12 2.97 6.27
CA LEU A 140 0.29 2.12 7.13
C LEU A 140 0.21 0.69 6.60
N SER A 141 0.03 0.54 5.29
CA SER A 141 0.07 -0.76 4.60
C SER A 141 1.41 -1.48 4.80
N ARG A 142 2.54 -0.77 4.75
CA ARG A 142 3.88 -1.34 5.00
C ARG A 142 4.01 -1.91 6.41
N LEU A 143 3.47 -1.22 7.43
CA LEU A 143 3.45 -1.69 8.82
C LEU A 143 2.54 -2.93 8.97
N CYS A 144 1.36 -2.91 8.35
CA CYS A 144 0.46 -4.06 8.31
C CYS A 144 1.11 -5.28 7.60
N ALA A 145 1.87 -5.07 6.53
CA ALA A 145 2.59 -6.14 5.83
C ALA A 145 3.71 -6.76 6.67
N ALA A 146 4.38 -5.98 7.52
CA ALA A 146 5.36 -6.50 8.48
C ALA A 146 4.70 -7.38 9.55
N LEU A 147 3.58 -6.92 10.13
CA LEU A 147 2.80 -7.67 11.11
C LEU A 147 2.17 -8.95 10.50
N GLU A 148 1.68 -8.89 9.27
CA GLU A 148 1.21 -10.06 8.52
C GLU A 148 2.35 -11.09 8.34
N ALA A 149 3.57 -10.65 8.03
CA ALA A 149 4.72 -11.53 7.88
C ALA A 149 5.13 -12.19 9.21
N MET A 150 5.05 -11.47 10.34
CA MET A 150 5.29 -12.04 11.67
C MET A 150 4.25 -13.12 12.01
N GLY A 151 2.96 -12.78 11.86
CA GLY A 151 1.87 -13.71 12.08
C GLY A 151 1.97 -14.98 11.21
N ARG A 152 2.32 -14.80 9.92
CA ARG A 152 2.57 -15.89 8.97
C ARG A 152 3.77 -16.78 9.36
N ASN A 153 4.76 -16.22 10.05
CA ASN A 153 5.90 -16.95 10.60
C ASN A 153 5.59 -17.62 11.96
N GLY A 154 4.40 -17.42 12.52
CA GLY A 154 3.97 -18.03 13.79
C GLY A 154 4.50 -17.33 15.04
N THR A 155 4.80 -16.03 14.97
CA THR A 155 5.35 -15.25 16.10
C THR A 155 4.68 -13.88 16.23
N THR A 156 4.55 -13.40 17.47
CA THR A 156 4.18 -12.03 17.84
C THR A 156 5.35 -11.27 18.50
N ASP A 157 6.55 -11.87 18.55
CA ASP A 157 7.71 -11.38 19.31
C ASP A 157 8.21 -10.03 18.79
N GLY A 158 8.01 -8.97 19.57
CA GLY A 158 8.35 -7.60 19.18
C GLY A 158 7.30 -6.88 18.32
N ALA A 159 6.15 -7.52 18.04
CA ALA A 159 5.07 -6.93 17.26
C ALA A 159 4.48 -5.67 17.94
N ALA A 160 4.57 -5.55 19.26
CA ALA A 160 4.16 -4.37 20.02
C ALA A 160 4.81 -3.06 19.52
N THR A 161 6.07 -3.09 19.10
CA THR A 161 6.76 -1.89 18.55
C THR A 161 6.17 -1.48 17.20
N LEU A 162 5.77 -2.46 16.37
CA LEU A 162 5.10 -2.22 15.09
C LEU A 162 3.63 -1.82 15.27
N LEU A 163 2.96 -2.31 16.32
CA LEU A 163 1.61 -1.88 16.71
C LEU A 163 1.61 -0.39 17.05
N SER A 164 2.49 0.09 17.93
CA SER A 164 2.53 1.52 18.26
C SER A 164 2.91 2.41 17.08
N GLN A 165 3.72 1.92 16.14
CA GLN A 165 3.95 2.62 14.86
C GLN A 165 2.69 2.64 13.98
N LEU A 166 1.94 1.54 13.93
CA LEU A 166 0.69 1.41 13.17
C LEU A 166 -0.42 2.29 13.76
N GLU A 167 -0.53 2.39 15.08
CA GLU A 167 -1.47 3.28 15.78
C GLU A 167 -1.19 4.76 15.48
N MET A 168 0.08 5.19 15.56
CA MET A 168 0.49 6.55 15.22
C MET A 168 0.26 6.87 13.74
N GLU A 169 0.60 5.95 12.83
CA GLU A 169 0.41 6.14 11.39
C GLU A 169 -1.07 6.11 11.01
N TYR A 170 -1.89 5.30 11.68
CA TYR A 170 -3.33 5.26 11.47
C TYR A 170 -3.99 6.60 11.82
N GLU A 171 -3.61 7.23 12.93
CA GLU A 171 -4.13 8.56 13.27
C GLU A 171 -3.64 9.65 12.29
N ARG A 172 -2.41 9.55 11.76
CA ARG A 172 -1.93 10.41 10.65
C ARG A 172 -2.78 10.24 9.39
N VAL A 173 -3.09 9.00 9.00
CA VAL A 173 -3.96 8.68 7.85
C VAL A 173 -5.36 9.21 8.08
N LYS A 174 -5.98 8.91 9.22
CA LYS A 174 -7.31 9.40 9.59
C LYS A 174 -7.42 10.93 9.54
N VAL A 175 -6.48 11.66 10.14
CA VAL A 175 -6.47 13.13 10.12
C VAL A 175 -6.26 13.70 8.70
N ALA A 176 -5.65 12.95 7.78
CA ALA A 176 -5.57 13.32 6.37
C ALA A 176 -6.90 13.05 5.63
N LEU A 177 -7.50 11.87 5.81
CA LEU A 177 -8.80 11.52 5.22
C LEU A 177 -9.92 12.46 5.68
N GLU A 178 -9.91 12.85 6.95
CA GLU A 178 -10.89 13.79 7.52
C GLU A 178 -10.79 15.22 6.94
N ARG A 179 -9.71 15.54 6.19
CA ARG A 179 -9.53 16.80 5.44
C ARG A 179 -9.90 16.66 3.97
N GLU A 180 -9.56 15.54 3.33
CA GLU A 180 -9.94 15.24 1.94
C GLU A 180 -11.44 14.93 1.80
N HIS A 181 -12.17 14.75 2.91
CA HIS A 181 -13.58 14.37 2.91
C HIS A 181 -14.52 15.53 2.50
N PRO A 182 -15.18 15.48 1.32
CA PRO A 182 -15.83 16.65 0.72
C PRO A 182 -17.11 17.11 1.45
N ARG A 183 -17.63 16.35 2.43
CA ARG A 183 -18.75 16.78 3.28
C ARG A 183 -18.33 17.38 4.63
N ARG A 184 -17.03 17.60 4.87
CA ARG A 184 -16.50 18.19 6.11
C ARG A 184 -16.00 19.64 5.97
N GLU A 185 -15.92 20.18 4.75
CA GLU A 185 -15.82 21.63 4.56
C GLU A 185 -17.19 22.29 4.79
N GLY A 186 -17.26 23.26 5.69
CA GLY A 186 -18.48 24.00 6.07
C GLY A 186 -18.18 25.31 6.79
#